data_AF-A0A0R1L1S7-F1
#
_entry.id   AF-A0A0R1L1S7-F1
#
_cell.length_a   1.000
_cell.length_b   1.000
_cell.length_c   1.000
_cell.angle_alpha   90.00
_cell.angle_beta   90.00
_cell.angle_gamma   90.00
#
_symmetry.space_group_name_H-M   'P 1'
#
loop_
_entity.id
_entity.type
_entity.pdbx_description
1 polymer ?
#
loop_
_entity_poly.entity_id
_entity_poly.type
_entity_poly.pdbx_seq_one_letter_code
_entity_poly.pdbx_strand_id
1 'polypeptide(L)'
;MKKLFKLIGVMVALVGLAVIANPQPAQAASGNYRVKTLKTYIQKSNSGSDVAFHANPKSKATLWISKQNENATTIKSSEFRKNGIKLSKYKTTTWFVQKRVRIYHQSKSATYYYVANRYGSFSGYVRTNALKRGFSPYGYQITSIKWYGKFTSFHVKDAYKNKNVYMWNYTHTKKVANLKHYPGANYVKTADIVMRHNGKNTKYVYLDGSPHGTDKSIHGYVPAVAIATGLNPDHTGMNFVSIKDFVNNTDFNKYIQTGKNQKLAREIVKLFPNSQPDLGLSKIAVYNYDHFDESFDAEWDPISTKGYSDIKTFPTIQKWLYANRNASNATKIAGIKKLLNKEGYTASKRDALSGYKLGIQIVNNISFNYPEHDMFGRKVSYTFILGKVDNS
;
A
#
# COMPACT_ATOMS: atom_id res chain seq x y z
N MET A 1 25.15 82.79 48.68
CA MET A 1 24.66 82.71 50.07
C MET A 1 23.44 81.79 50.13
N LYS A 2 23.43 80.83 51.09
CA LYS A 2 22.32 79.99 51.63
C LYS A 2 21.53 79.13 50.60
N LYS A 3 21.74 77.81 50.45
CA LYS A 3 21.50 76.61 51.29
C LYS A 3 20.03 76.25 51.62
N LEU A 4 19.72 74.99 51.26
CA LEU A 4 18.86 73.97 51.90
C LEU A 4 17.33 74.01 51.67
N PHE A 5 16.82 72.91 51.10
CA PHE A 5 15.48 72.39 51.40
C PHE A 5 15.63 70.93 51.87
N LYS A 6 15.07 70.65 53.05
CA LYS A 6 14.75 69.31 53.55
C LYS A 6 13.30 69.39 54.04
N LEU A 7 12.45 68.48 53.57
CA LEU A 7 11.18 68.18 54.21
C LEU A 7 11.16 66.68 54.49
N ILE A 8 11.11 66.33 55.78
CA ILE A 8 10.86 64.98 56.29
C ILE A 8 9.94 65.13 57.52
N GLY A 9 8.96 64.23 57.60
CA GLY A 9 8.49 63.67 58.87
C GLY A 9 7.24 64.34 59.45
N VAL A 10 6.39 63.64 60.20
CA VAL A 10 6.65 62.51 61.08
C VAL A 10 5.36 61.72 61.35
N MET A 11 5.55 60.39 61.35
CA MET A 11 4.92 59.32 62.13
C MET A 11 3.46 59.38 62.60
N VAL A 12 2.74 58.30 62.25
CA VAL A 12 1.91 57.57 63.21
C VAL A 12 2.29 56.07 63.14
N ALA A 13 2.73 55.55 64.29
CA ALA A 13 3.01 54.15 64.59
C ALA A 13 1.69 53.38 64.86
N LEU A 14 1.47 52.21 64.23
CA LEU A 14 1.62 50.84 64.80
C LEU A 14 0.72 50.62 66.05
N VAL A 15 -0.18 49.64 66.13
CA VAL A 15 0.05 48.19 65.96
C VAL A 15 -1.29 47.45 65.72
N GLY A 16 -1.24 46.50 64.78
CA GLY A 16 -2.19 45.39 64.63
C GLY A 16 -1.57 44.29 63.75
N LEU A 17 -0.64 43.52 64.31
CA LEU A 17 -0.12 42.23 63.78
C LEU A 17 -1.25 41.18 63.81
N ALA A 18 -1.39 40.16 62.94
CA ALA A 18 -0.53 39.49 61.97
C ALA A 18 -1.44 38.91 60.84
N VAL A 19 -0.97 38.66 59.61
CA VAL A 19 -0.44 37.34 59.18
C VAL A 19 0.50 37.56 57.98
N ILE A 20 1.65 36.89 58.08
CA ILE A 20 2.67 36.74 57.04
C ILE A 20 2.07 36.03 55.82
N ALA A 21 2.09 36.69 54.67
CA ALA A 21 2.17 36.01 53.39
C ALA A 21 3.51 36.38 52.75
N ASN A 22 4.44 35.42 52.78
CA ASN A 22 5.62 35.44 51.93
C ASN A 22 5.19 35.86 50.51
N PRO A 23 5.85 36.81 49.84
CA PRO A 23 5.75 36.86 48.40
C PRO A 23 6.38 35.55 47.93
N GLN A 24 5.55 34.55 47.62
CA GLN A 24 5.97 33.46 46.76
C GLN A 24 6.69 34.13 45.59
N PRO A 25 7.95 33.79 45.29
CA PRO A 25 8.54 34.24 44.04
C PRO A 25 7.58 33.75 42.97
N ALA A 26 6.97 34.70 42.25
CA ALA A 26 6.07 34.41 41.16
C ALA A 26 6.74 33.32 40.33
N GLN A 27 6.19 32.10 40.40
CA GLN A 27 6.77 30.96 39.73
C GLN A 27 6.64 31.30 38.26
N ALA A 28 7.72 31.82 37.67
CA ALA A 28 7.70 32.35 36.33
C ALA A 28 7.19 31.24 35.42
N ALA A 29 5.97 31.42 34.91
CA ALA A 29 5.39 30.51 33.94
C ALA A 29 6.46 30.28 32.88
N SER A 30 6.90 29.03 32.70
CA SER A 30 7.95 28.68 31.76
C SER A 30 7.48 29.02 30.34
N GLY A 31 7.72 30.25 29.91
CA GLY A 31 7.08 30.82 28.73
C GLY A 31 7.28 29.94 27.50
N ASN A 32 6.21 29.70 26.75
CA ASN A 32 6.27 28.95 25.50
C ASN A 32 7.26 29.61 24.52
N TYR A 33 7.83 28.81 23.62
CA TYR A 33 8.70 29.31 22.58
C TYR A 33 7.86 30.04 21.53
N ARG A 34 8.26 31.25 21.12
CA ARG A 34 7.63 31.99 20.01
C ARG A 34 8.39 31.72 18.72
N VAL A 35 7.68 31.55 17.61
CA VAL A 35 8.27 31.20 16.31
C VAL A 35 7.91 32.27 15.29
N LYS A 36 8.92 32.83 14.61
CA LYS A 36 8.77 33.76 13.49
C LYS A 36 9.30 33.10 12.21
N THR A 37 8.46 32.97 11.19
CA THR A 37 8.91 32.50 9.88
C THR A 37 9.78 33.55 9.21
N LEU A 38 10.96 33.14 8.73
CA LEU A 38 11.89 33.98 7.98
C LEU A 38 11.86 33.66 6.49
N LYS A 39 11.64 32.39 6.13
CA LYS A 39 11.55 31.93 4.74
C LYS A 39 10.77 30.63 4.65
N THR A 40 9.94 30.52 3.62
CA THR A 40 9.30 29.27 3.19
C THR A 40 10.05 28.69 2.00
N TYR A 41 10.22 27.38 2.01
CA TYR A 41 10.86 26.60 0.95
C TYR A 41 9.78 25.80 0.26
N ILE A 42 9.58 26.06 -1.03
CA ILE A 42 8.58 25.37 -1.84
C ILE A 42 9.30 24.26 -2.61
N GLN A 43 8.87 23.02 -2.43
CA GLN A 43 9.32 21.91 -3.26
C GLN A 43 8.76 22.06 -4.67
N LYS A 44 9.63 22.36 -5.63
CA LYS A 44 9.28 22.51 -7.05
C LYS A 44 9.50 21.24 -7.86
N SER A 45 10.41 20.38 -7.41
CA SER A 45 10.74 19.14 -8.11
C SER A 45 10.09 17.92 -7.44
N ASN A 46 9.73 16.91 -8.22
CA ASN A 46 9.26 15.61 -7.67
C ASN A 46 10.34 14.92 -6.81
N SER A 47 11.62 15.25 -7.08
CA SER A 47 12.77 14.79 -6.31
C SER A 47 12.95 15.48 -4.95
N GLY A 48 12.36 16.66 -4.74
CA GLY A 48 12.65 17.52 -3.60
C GLY A 48 14.11 17.99 -3.51
N SER A 49 14.88 17.88 -4.59
CA SER A 49 16.31 18.25 -4.62
C SER A 49 16.56 19.73 -4.28
N ASP A 50 15.62 20.59 -4.65
CA ASP A 50 15.62 22.02 -4.41
C ASP A 50 15.56 22.38 -2.92
N VAL A 51 14.98 21.48 -2.12
CA VAL A 51 14.81 21.61 -0.66
C VAL A 51 15.50 20.49 0.12
N ALA A 52 16.35 19.69 -0.52
CA ALA A 52 17.07 18.59 0.10
C ALA A 52 18.29 19.09 0.87
N PHE A 53 18.45 18.59 2.09
CA PHE A 53 19.59 18.84 2.96
C PHE A 53 20.00 17.54 3.66
N HIS A 54 21.24 17.47 4.12
CA HIS A 54 21.74 16.36 4.93
C HIS A 54 22.51 16.88 6.14
N ALA A 55 22.65 16.03 7.14
CA ALA A 55 23.38 16.37 8.36
C ALA A 55 24.85 16.69 8.04
N ASN A 56 25.35 17.80 8.58
CA ASN A 56 26.78 18.08 8.60
C ASN A 56 27.46 17.01 9.49
N PRO A 57 28.41 16.21 8.97
CA PRO A 57 29.03 15.11 9.73
C PRO A 57 29.71 15.54 11.03
N LYS A 58 30.15 16.80 11.12
CA LYS A 58 30.79 17.38 12.32
C LYS A 58 29.78 17.91 13.35
N SER A 59 28.49 17.92 13.01
CA SER A 59 27.45 18.49 13.87
C SER A 59 27.07 17.52 14.99
N LYS A 60 27.06 18.03 16.22
CA LYS A 60 26.48 17.36 17.39
C LYS A 60 25.02 17.76 17.62
N ALA A 61 24.39 18.40 16.64
CA ALA A 61 23.05 18.93 16.80
C ALA A 61 21.98 17.83 16.88
N THR A 62 20.93 18.19 17.60
CA THR A 62 19.72 17.39 17.79
C THR A 62 18.59 17.98 16.94
N LEU A 63 17.89 17.14 16.18
CA LEU A 63 16.59 17.47 15.63
C LEU A 63 15.56 17.35 16.77
N TRP A 64 14.89 18.45 17.04
CA TRP A 64 13.82 18.51 18.03
C TRP A 64 12.53 18.05 17.34
N ILE A 65 12.10 16.81 17.60
CA ILE A 65 10.93 16.24 16.94
C ILE A 65 9.70 17.04 17.37
N SER A 66 9.01 17.62 16.39
CA SER A 66 7.75 18.30 16.59
C SER A 66 6.80 17.91 15.47
N LYS A 67 5.73 17.21 15.85
CA LYS A 67 4.61 16.89 14.96
C LYS A 67 3.65 18.06 14.77
N GLN A 68 3.89 19.18 15.45
CA GLN A 68 3.13 20.40 15.19
C GLN A 68 3.40 20.87 13.76
N ASN A 69 2.37 21.46 13.16
CA ASN A 69 2.38 21.99 11.81
C ASN A 69 3.58 22.95 11.62
N GLU A 70 4.23 22.92 10.45
CA GLU A 70 5.26 23.87 10.02
C GLU A 70 4.84 25.34 10.16
N ASN A 71 3.54 25.62 10.29
CA ASN A 71 2.96 26.95 10.51
C ASN A 71 2.86 27.38 11.99
N ALA A 72 3.37 26.60 12.94
CA ALA A 72 3.31 26.94 14.35
C ALA A 72 3.96 28.30 14.66
N THR A 73 3.23 29.18 15.34
CA THR A 73 3.69 30.48 15.84
C THR A 73 4.15 30.42 17.30
N THR A 74 3.78 29.35 18.02
CA THR A 74 4.21 29.05 19.39
C THR A 74 4.45 27.54 19.57
N ILE A 75 5.44 27.15 20.35
CA ILE A 75 5.74 25.74 20.71
C ILE A 75 5.76 25.62 22.24
N LYS A 76 5.08 24.59 22.79
CA LYS A 76 5.07 24.40 24.24
C LYS A 76 6.44 24.00 24.75
N SER A 77 6.84 24.55 25.90
CA SER A 77 8.18 24.32 26.46
C SER A 77 8.44 22.86 26.82
N SER A 78 7.39 22.11 27.18
CA SER A 78 7.44 20.66 27.45
C SER A 78 7.69 19.81 26.20
N GLU A 79 7.25 20.26 25.02
CA GLU A 79 7.43 19.57 23.75
C GLU A 79 8.82 19.82 23.15
N PHE A 80 9.31 21.07 23.26
CA PHE A 80 10.63 21.44 22.79
C PHE A 80 11.76 20.80 23.60
N ARG A 81 11.51 20.15 24.74
CA ARG A 81 12.58 19.52 25.57
C ARG A 81 12.56 17.99 25.58
N LYS A 82 11.45 17.34 25.23
CA LYS A 82 11.26 15.89 25.49
C LYS A 82 11.84 14.94 24.44
N ASN A 83 11.83 15.29 23.15
CA ASN A 83 12.00 14.29 22.07
C ASN A 83 13.02 14.69 20.99
N GLY A 84 14.28 14.79 21.37
CA GLY A 84 15.37 15.10 20.43
C GLY A 84 16.04 13.86 19.83
N ILE A 85 16.28 13.82 18.52
CA ILE A 85 17.17 12.82 17.89
C ILE A 85 18.49 13.44 17.43
N LYS A 86 19.61 12.78 17.78
CA LYS A 86 20.94 13.19 17.31
C LYS A 86 21.05 12.97 15.80
N LEU A 87 21.31 14.04 15.04
CA LEU A 87 21.42 13.95 13.57
C LEU A 87 22.51 12.97 13.12
N SER A 88 23.59 12.83 13.89
CA SER A 88 24.69 11.90 13.59
C SER A 88 24.27 10.44 13.49
N LYS A 89 23.20 10.04 14.21
CA LYS A 89 22.63 8.68 14.12
C LYS A 89 21.83 8.44 12.83
N TYR A 90 21.50 9.51 12.10
CA TYR A 90 20.67 9.50 10.89
C TYR A 90 21.45 10.00 9.67
N LYS A 91 22.72 9.57 9.55
CA LYS A 91 23.65 10.02 8.50
C LYS A 91 23.16 9.72 7.07
N THR A 92 22.34 8.69 6.88
CA THR A 92 21.78 8.30 5.57
C THR A 92 20.50 9.06 5.21
N THR A 93 19.97 9.88 6.12
CA THR A 93 18.70 10.57 5.92
C THR A 93 18.90 11.89 5.20
N THR A 94 18.14 12.08 4.12
CA THR A 94 17.91 13.41 3.56
C THR A 94 16.74 14.08 4.26
N TRP A 95 16.95 15.31 4.71
CA TRP A 95 15.99 16.20 5.35
C TRP A 95 15.50 17.24 4.34
N PHE A 96 14.20 17.29 4.11
CA PHE A 96 13.55 18.24 3.23
C PHE A 96 13.16 19.47 4.06
N VAL A 97 13.83 20.59 3.81
CA VAL A 97 13.58 21.85 4.52
C VAL A 97 12.30 22.47 3.99
N GLN A 98 11.35 22.74 4.88
CA GLN A 98 10.10 23.42 4.54
C GLN A 98 10.14 24.89 4.92
N LYS A 99 10.79 25.21 6.05
CA LYS A 99 10.90 26.60 6.52
C LYS A 99 12.21 26.90 7.21
N ARG A 100 12.60 28.17 7.16
CA ARG A 100 13.59 28.78 8.05
C ARG A 100 12.87 29.70 9.01
N VAL A 101 13.07 29.50 10.30
CA VAL A 101 12.36 30.23 11.37
C VAL A 101 13.35 30.79 12.39
N ARG A 102 12.96 31.87 13.07
CA ARG A 102 13.60 32.30 14.32
C ARG A 102 12.72 31.88 15.49
N ILE A 103 13.29 31.16 16.44
CA ILE A 103 12.63 30.73 17.66
C ILE A 103 13.16 31.59 18.82
N TYR A 104 12.25 32.13 19.61
CA TYR A 104 12.51 32.97 20.78
C TYR A 104 12.05 32.24 22.04
N HIS A 105 12.85 32.32 23.09
CA HIS A 105 12.49 31.87 24.43
C HIS A 105 13.16 32.79 25.45
N GLN A 106 12.35 33.54 26.19
CA GLN A 106 12.80 34.63 27.06
C GLN A 106 13.66 35.63 26.24
N SER A 107 14.83 36.02 26.75
CA SER A 107 15.76 36.94 26.07
C SER A 107 16.64 36.28 24.99
N LYS A 108 16.51 34.96 24.77
CA LYS A 108 17.35 34.22 23.83
C LYS A 108 16.60 33.89 22.56
N SER A 109 17.31 33.89 21.43
CA SER A 109 16.74 33.46 20.16
C SER A 109 17.76 32.78 19.26
N ALA A 110 17.27 31.97 18.34
CA ALA A 110 18.10 31.25 17.39
C ALA A 110 17.34 30.89 16.10
N THR A 111 18.10 30.69 15.02
CA THR A 111 17.54 30.34 13.72
C THR A 111 17.60 28.83 13.48
N TYR A 112 16.45 28.28 13.10
CA TYR A 112 16.24 26.86 12.85
C TYR A 112 15.69 26.65 11.44
N TYR A 113 15.92 25.46 10.89
CA TYR A 113 15.09 24.91 9.85
C TYR A 113 13.98 24.06 10.49
N TYR A 114 12.76 24.16 9.96
CA TYR A 114 11.77 23.09 10.10
C TYR A 114 11.97 22.13 8.93
N VAL A 115 12.18 20.86 9.26
CA VAL A 115 12.50 19.81 8.29
C VAL A 115 11.59 18.61 8.49
N ALA A 116 11.39 17.86 7.41
CA ALA A 116 10.83 16.53 7.44
C ALA A 116 11.75 15.55 6.70
N ASN A 117 11.75 14.27 7.06
CA ASN A 117 12.22 13.25 6.12
C ASN A 117 11.16 13.05 5.02
N ARG A 118 11.50 12.31 3.95
CA ARG A 118 10.66 12.20 2.74
C ARG A 118 9.18 11.87 2.98
N TYR A 119 8.88 11.02 3.96
CA TYR A 119 7.51 10.58 4.27
C TYR A 119 6.97 11.20 5.56
N GLY A 120 7.64 12.20 6.12
CA GLY A 120 7.18 12.92 7.33
C GLY A 120 7.16 12.10 8.62
N SER A 121 7.69 10.88 8.65
CA SER A 121 7.76 10.08 9.87
C SER A 121 8.65 10.71 10.95
N PHE A 122 9.60 11.56 10.53
CA PHE A 122 10.31 12.48 11.40
C PHE A 122 10.21 13.89 10.85
N SER A 123 9.67 14.80 11.64
CA SER A 123 9.68 16.24 11.37
C SER A 123 10.02 17.03 12.62
N GLY A 124 10.54 18.24 12.44
CA GLY A 124 10.86 19.12 13.56
C GLY A 124 11.89 20.18 13.26
N TYR A 125 12.40 20.79 14.33
CA TYR A 125 13.30 21.94 14.26
C TYR A 125 14.75 21.53 14.45
N VAL A 126 15.65 22.09 13.65
CA VAL A 126 17.09 21.87 13.78
C VAL A 126 17.89 23.13 13.47
N ARG A 127 19.01 23.33 14.17
CA ARG A 127 19.87 24.50 13.94
C ARG A 127 20.35 24.53 12.49
N THR A 128 20.28 25.70 11.86
CA THR A 128 20.59 25.84 10.43
C THR A 128 22.02 25.44 10.05
N ASN A 129 23.01 25.67 10.92
CA ASN A 129 24.40 25.27 10.73
C ASN A 129 24.64 23.75 10.84
N ALA A 130 23.65 22.98 11.29
CA ALA A 130 23.74 21.53 11.40
C ALA A 130 23.47 20.81 10.07
N LEU A 131 22.97 21.50 9.05
CA LEU A 131 22.61 20.92 7.77
C LEU A 131 23.42 21.52 6.63
N LYS A 132 23.70 20.71 5.60
CA LYS A 132 24.28 21.13 4.32
C LYS A 132 23.29 20.84 3.19
N ARG A 133 23.30 21.66 2.14
CA ARG A 133 22.39 21.50 0.99
C ARG A 133 22.75 20.24 0.19
N GLY A 134 21.75 19.60 -0.40
CA GLY A 134 21.84 18.40 -1.22
C GLY A 134 21.42 17.13 -0.47
N PHE A 135 21.15 16.07 -1.24
CA PHE A 135 20.88 14.73 -0.71
C PHE A 135 22.04 14.22 0.16
N SER A 136 21.72 13.33 1.09
CA SER A 136 22.75 12.61 1.86
C SER A 136 23.69 11.85 0.92
N PRO A 137 25.01 11.98 1.07
CA PRO A 137 25.96 11.18 0.30
C PRO A 137 26.04 9.71 0.78
N TYR A 138 25.43 9.40 1.94
CA TYR A 138 25.44 8.07 2.54
C TYR A 138 24.12 7.34 2.28
N GLY A 139 24.21 6.05 1.99
CA GLY A 139 23.03 5.19 1.78
C GLY A 139 22.25 5.53 0.51
N TYR A 140 21.14 4.83 0.29
CA TYR A 140 20.32 4.99 -0.89
C TYR A 140 19.47 6.26 -0.80
N GLN A 141 19.49 7.08 -1.86
CA GLN A 141 18.72 8.32 -1.94
C GLN A 141 17.78 8.29 -3.12
N ILE A 142 16.49 8.59 -2.88
CA ILE A 142 15.54 8.76 -3.96
C ILE A 142 15.70 10.16 -4.55
N THR A 143 16.25 10.21 -5.76
CA THR A 143 16.57 11.47 -6.47
C THR A 143 15.58 11.80 -7.57
N SER A 144 14.61 10.92 -7.85
CA SER A 144 13.45 11.22 -8.69
C SER A 144 12.33 10.24 -8.37
N ILE A 145 11.08 10.73 -8.40
CA ILE A 145 9.87 9.93 -8.33
C ILE A 145 8.91 10.42 -9.40
N LYS A 146 8.29 9.49 -10.12
CA LYS A 146 7.13 9.74 -10.96
C LYS A 146 6.02 8.80 -10.54
N TRP A 147 5.00 9.35 -9.88
CA TRP A 147 3.82 8.61 -9.47
C TRP A 147 2.87 8.40 -10.65
N TYR A 148 2.16 7.28 -10.63
CA TYR A 148 1.13 6.94 -11.58
C TYR A 148 -0.23 6.83 -10.89
N GLY A 149 -1.27 7.37 -11.52
CA GLY A 149 -2.67 7.18 -11.10
C GLY A 149 -3.37 6.04 -11.83
N LYS A 150 -2.65 5.24 -12.63
CA LYS A 150 -3.23 4.14 -13.42
C LYS A 150 -2.78 2.79 -12.84
N PHE A 151 -3.74 1.90 -12.61
CA PHE A 151 -3.51 0.52 -12.21
C PHE A 151 -3.11 -0.31 -13.43
N THR A 152 -1.85 -0.23 -13.83
CA THR A 152 -1.29 -1.12 -14.84
C THR A 152 -0.64 -2.31 -14.15
N SER A 153 -0.93 -3.52 -14.63
CA SER A 153 -0.32 -4.76 -14.13
C SER A 153 1.13 -4.89 -14.60
N PHE A 154 1.96 -5.44 -13.75
CA PHE A 154 3.37 -5.73 -13.97
C PHE A 154 3.74 -7.08 -13.37
N HIS A 155 4.76 -7.73 -13.92
CA HIS A 155 5.25 -9.01 -13.42
C HIS A 155 6.76 -9.13 -13.61
N VAL A 156 7.35 -10.15 -12.97
CA VAL A 156 8.78 -10.46 -13.12
C VAL A 156 9.02 -11.03 -14.51
N LYS A 157 9.96 -10.45 -15.26
CA LYS A 157 10.38 -10.97 -16.56
C LYS A 157 10.87 -12.41 -16.45
N ASP A 158 10.59 -13.23 -17.45
CA ASP A 158 11.00 -14.64 -17.48
C ASP A 158 12.50 -14.84 -17.21
N ALA A 159 13.36 -14.01 -17.82
CA ALA A 159 14.81 -14.04 -17.63
C ALA A 159 15.28 -13.77 -16.17
N TYR A 160 14.37 -13.33 -15.30
CA TYR A 160 14.60 -13.03 -13.90
C TYR A 160 13.80 -13.90 -12.93
N LYS A 161 12.87 -14.74 -13.39
CA LYS A 161 12.03 -15.59 -12.52
C LYS A 161 12.84 -16.53 -11.63
N ASN A 162 14.00 -16.99 -12.11
CA ASN A 162 14.90 -17.86 -11.35
C ASN A 162 16.09 -17.10 -10.71
N LYS A 163 16.15 -15.77 -10.83
CA LYS A 163 17.23 -14.94 -10.31
C LYS A 163 16.81 -14.25 -9.02
N ASN A 164 17.77 -14.00 -8.12
CA ASN A 164 17.49 -13.21 -6.93
C ASN A 164 17.16 -11.77 -7.31
N VAL A 165 15.87 -11.43 -7.26
CA VAL A 165 15.35 -10.08 -7.43
C VAL A 165 14.62 -9.70 -6.15
N TYR A 166 15.20 -8.79 -5.40
CA TYR A 166 14.64 -8.40 -4.12
C TYR A 166 13.74 -7.18 -4.25
N MET A 167 12.62 -7.23 -3.54
CA MET A 167 11.84 -6.05 -3.19
C MET A 167 12.41 -5.48 -1.90
N TRP A 168 12.80 -4.21 -1.94
CA TRP A 168 13.44 -3.52 -0.81
C TRP A 168 12.50 -2.53 -0.14
N ASN A 169 12.74 -2.29 1.15
CA ASN A 169 12.18 -1.12 1.81
C ASN A 169 12.86 0.18 1.32
N TYR A 170 12.32 1.33 1.71
CA TYR A 170 12.80 2.62 1.18
C TYR A 170 14.28 2.91 1.48
N THR A 171 14.79 2.51 2.64
CA THR A 171 16.20 2.70 3.03
C THR A 171 17.15 1.68 2.40
N HIS A 172 16.63 0.67 1.69
CA HIS A 172 17.42 -0.46 1.18
C HIS A 172 18.20 -1.19 2.29
N THR A 173 17.61 -1.27 3.50
CA THR A 173 18.20 -1.99 4.64
C THR A 173 17.49 -3.30 4.95
N LYS A 174 16.26 -3.49 4.43
CA LYS A 174 15.46 -4.69 4.63
C LYS A 174 14.93 -5.20 3.29
N LYS A 175 15.14 -6.50 3.04
CA LYS A 175 14.48 -7.25 1.97
C LYS A 175 13.05 -7.53 2.42
N VAL A 176 12.08 -6.98 1.72
CA VAL A 176 10.65 -7.25 1.93
C VAL A 176 10.30 -8.63 1.38
N ALA A 177 10.80 -8.93 0.18
CA ALA A 177 10.56 -10.19 -0.52
C ALA A 177 11.68 -10.50 -1.51
N ASN A 178 11.76 -11.76 -1.95
CA ASN A 178 12.55 -12.17 -3.11
C ASN A 178 11.60 -12.73 -4.17
N LEU A 179 11.50 -12.04 -5.30
CA LEU A 179 10.46 -12.26 -6.30
C LEU A 179 10.59 -13.60 -7.04
N LYS A 180 11.75 -14.26 -6.97
CA LYS A 180 11.90 -15.62 -7.52
C LYS A 180 11.01 -16.66 -6.86
N HIS A 181 10.54 -16.39 -5.63
CA HIS A 181 9.61 -17.27 -4.92
C HIS A 181 8.15 -17.04 -5.34
N TYR A 182 7.89 -16.01 -6.15
CA TYR A 182 6.56 -15.59 -6.57
C TYR A 182 6.51 -15.40 -8.11
N PRO A 183 6.90 -16.42 -8.90
CA PRO A 183 7.04 -16.27 -10.35
C PRO A 183 5.70 -15.98 -11.05
N GLY A 184 4.58 -16.40 -10.46
CA GLY A 184 3.24 -16.17 -11.00
C GLY A 184 2.52 -14.92 -10.51
N ALA A 185 3.16 -14.08 -9.69
CA ALA A 185 2.50 -12.91 -9.13
C ALA A 185 2.32 -11.80 -10.18
N ASN A 186 1.17 -11.14 -10.12
CA ASN A 186 0.92 -9.83 -10.73
C ASN A 186 1.05 -8.74 -9.66
N TYR A 187 1.64 -7.61 -10.04
CA TYR A 187 1.80 -6.43 -9.19
C TYR A 187 1.23 -5.20 -9.90
N VAL A 188 0.84 -4.20 -9.12
CA VAL A 188 0.59 -2.85 -9.62
C VAL A 188 1.85 -2.03 -9.43
N LYS A 189 2.26 -1.30 -10.48
CA LYS A 189 3.31 -0.30 -10.35
C LYS A 189 2.72 1.05 -9.99
N THR A 190 3.11 1.61 -8.85
CA THR A 190 2.62 2.91 -8.39
C THR A 190 3.59 4.06 -8.70
N ALA A 191 4.88 3.77 -8.88
CA ALA A 191 5.87 4.78 -9.22
C ALA A 191 7.08 4.25 -10.01
N ASP A 192 7.65 5.13 -10.84
CA ASP A 192 9.04 5.00 -11.30
C ASP A 192 9.97 5.84 -10.41
N ILE A 193 11.13 5.28 -10.10
CA ILE A 193 12.05 5.82 -9.10
C ILE A 193 13.46 5.85 -9.68
N VAL A 194 14.21 6.92 -9.43
CA VAL A 194 15.67 6.93 -9.61
C VAL A 194 16.33 7.00 -8.25
N MET A 195 17.05 5.94 -7.89
CA MET A 195 17.81 5.88 -6.65
C MET A 195 19.30 6.08 -6.91
N ARG A 196 19.93 6.91 -6.08
CA ARG A 196 21.37 7.12 -6.07
C ARG A 196 22.01 6.38 -4.90
N HIS A 197 23.09 5.66 -5.17
CA HIS A 197 23.94 5.06 -4.15
C HIS A 197 25.38 5.06 -4.65
N ASN A 198 26.33 5.49 -3.81
CA ASN A 198 27.75 5.61 -4.16
C ASN A 198 27.99 6.34 -5.49
N GLY A 199 27.30 7.47 -5.69
CA GLY A 199 27.39 8.29 -6.91
C GLY A 199 26.67 7.72 -8.14
N LYS A 200 26.23 6.46 -8.12
CA LYS A 200 25.56 5.81 -9.25
C LYS A 200 24.04 5.93 -9.14
N ASN A 201 23.39 6.30 -10.23
CA ASN A 201 21.93 6.30 -10.34
C ASN A 201 21.46 4.97 -10.94
N THR A 202 20.43 4.37 -10.33
CA THR A 202 19.79 3.14 -10.79
C THR A 202 18.28 3.33 -10.81
N LYS A 203 17.62 2.77 -11.83
CA LYS A 203 16.15 2.83 -12.00
C LYS A 203 15.47 1.72 -11.22
N TYR A 204 14.46 2.09 -10.46
CA TYR A 204 13.59 1.20 -9.69
C TYR A 204 12.13 1.49 -10.04
N VAL A 205 11.28 0.52 -9.73
CA VAL A 205 9.83 0.68 -9.70
C VAL A 205 9.36 0.44 -8.27
N TYR A 206 8.29 1.11 -7.85
CA TYR A 206 7.58 0.77 -6.62
C TYR A 206 6.39 -0.11 -6.97
N LEU A 207 6.39 -1.33 -6.46
CA LEU A 207 5.34 -2.32 -6.70
C LEU A 207 4.50 -2.52 -5.44
N ASP A 208 3.24 -2.88 -5.66
CA ASP A 208 2.26 -3.32 -4.66
C ASP A 208 1.53 -4.56 -5.21
N GLY A 209 1.38 -5.62 -4.43
CA GLY A 209 0.59 -6.78 -4.84
C GLY A 209 0.69 -7.98 -3.91
N SER A 210 -0.22 -8.93 -4.09
CA SER A 210 -0.27 -10.17 -3.32
C SER A 210 0.64 -11.25 -3.92
N PRO A 211 1.65 -11.76 -3.19
CA PRO A 211 2.63 -12.72 -3.72
C PRO A 211 2.04 -14.04 -4.25
N HIS A 212 0.91 -14.49 -3.72
CA HIS A 212 0.23 -15.72 -4.13
C HIS A 212 -1.25 -15.50 -4.50
N GLY A 213 -1.67 -14.24 -4.69
CA GLY A 213 -3.03 -13.85 -5.03
C GLY A 213 -4.04 -13.85 -3.86
N THR A 214 -3.66 -14.33 -2.69
CA THR A 214 -4.54 -14.45 -1.50
C THR A 214 -3.95 -13.85 -0.23
N ASP A 215 -2.65 -13.59 -0.22
CA ASP A 215 -1.91 -13.13 0.95
C ASP A 215 -1.98 -11.61 1.08
N LYS A 216 -1.60 -11.10 2.26
CA LYS A 216 -1.41 -9.67 2.50
C LYS A 216 -0.51 -9.07 1.41
N SER A 217 -0.94 -7.92 0.86
CA SER A 217 -0.14 -7.21 -0.13
C SER A 217 1.25 -6.86 0.43
N ILE A 218 2.27 -7.06 -0.39
CA ILE A 218 3.62 -6.57 -0.14
C ILE A 218 3.91 -5.39 -1.06
N HIS A 219 4.70 -4.45 -0.56
CA HIS A 219 5.10 -3.29 -1.34
C HIS A 219 6.56 -2.93 -1.13
N GLY A 220 7.17 -2.35 -2.17
CA GLY A 220 8.54 -1.90 -2.10
C GLY A 220 9.20 -1.67 -3.45
N TYR A 221 10.51 -1.42 -3.38
CA TYR A 221 11.32 -1.00 -4.50
C TYR A 221 12.00 -2.18 -5.17
N VAL A 222 11.81 -2.31 -6.49
CA VAL A 222 12.37 -3.40 -7.28
C VAL A 222 13.16 -2.81 -8.46
N PRO A 223 14.32 -3.38 -8.83
CA PRO A 223 15.06 -2.93 -10.01
C PRO A 223 14.18 -2.97 -11.27
N ALA A 224 14.06 -1.83 -11.95
CA ALA A 224 13.14 -1.69 -13.09
C ALA A 224 13.46 -2.66 -14.24
N VAL A 225 14.73 -3.05 -14.39
CA VAL A 225 15.19 -3.99 -15.43
C VAL A 225 14.54 -5.37 -15.32
N ALA A 226 14.16 -5.80 -14.11
CA ALA A 226 13.62 -7.12 -13.84
C ALA A 226 12.10 -7.25 -14.07
N ILE A 227 11.41 -6.14 -14.37
CA ILE A 227 9.95 -6.06 -14.38
C ILE A 227 9.43 -5.77 -15.80
N ALA A 228 8.40 -6.48 -16.23
CA ALA A 228 7.67 -6.28 -17.47
C ALA A 228 6.28 -5.70 -17.20
N THR A 229 5.76 -4.95 -18.17
CA THR A 229 4.39 -4.42 -18.15
C THR A 229 3.44 -5.47 -18.72
N GLY A 230 2.22 -5.54 -18.20
CA GLY A 230 1.18 -6.47 -18.63
C GLY A 230 0.90 -7.56 -17.59
N LEU A 231 -0.16 -8.33 -17.87
CA LEU A 231 -0.56 -9.49 -17.09
C LEU A 231 0.46 -10.63 -17.23
N ASN A 232 0.67 -11.38 -16.15
CA ASN A 232 1.53 -12.56 -16.11
C ASN A 232 0.76 -13.79 -16.63
N PRO A 233 1.20 -14.44 -17.73
CA PRO A 233 0.61 -15.71 -18.20
C PRO A 233 1.14 -16.95 -17.44
N ASP A 234 2.05 -16.74 -16.50
CA ASP A 234 2.51 -17.78 -15.58
C ASP A 234 1.79 -17.60 -14.25
N HIS A 235 1.14 -18.66 -13.78
CA HIS A 235 0.37 -18.66 -12.53
C HIS A 235 0.98 -19.60 -11.48
N THR A 236 2.25 -19.98 -11.66
CA THR A 236 2.95 -20.90 -10.76
C THR A 236 3.02 -20.32 -9.35
N GLY A 237 2.58 -21.11 -8.37
CA GLY A 237 2.53 -20.72 -6.96
C GLY A 237 1.31 -19.89 -6.56
N MET A 238 0.47 -19.46 -7.51
CA MET A 238 -0.74 -18.70 -7.19
C MET A 238 -1.81 -19.59 -6.57
N ASN A 239 -2.38 -19.14 -5.44
CA ASN A 239 -3.53 -19.79 -4.83
C ASN A 239 -4.83 -19.39 -5.55
N PHE A 240 -4.89 -18.19 -6.12
CA PHE A 240 -6.02 -17.64 -6.85
C PHE A 240 -5.53 -16.69 -7.95
N VAL A 241 -6.24 -16.66 -9.08
CA VAL A 241 -6.04 -15.72 -10.18
C VAL A 241 -7.43 -15.19 -10.55
N SER A 242 -7.59 -13.86 -10.59
CA SER A 242 -8.86 -13.23 -10.96
C SER A 242 -9.16 -13.47 -12.44
N ILE A 243 -10.44 -13.58 -12.81
CA ILE A 243 -10.83 -13.84 -14.21
C ILE A 243 -10.36 -12.74 -15.18
N LYS A 244 -10.14 -11.53 -14.67
CA LYS A 244 -9.62 -10.39 -15.45
C LYS A 244 -8.11 -10.45 -15.69
N ASP A 245 -7.38 -11.28 -14.94
CA ASP A 245 -5.92 -11.35 -14.97
C ASP A 245 -5.38 -12.39 -15.98
N PHE A 246 -6.26 -13.11 -16.68
CA PHE A 246 -5.88 -14.00 -17.77
C PHE A 246 -5.68 -13.24 -19.08
N VAL A 247 -4.61 -13.59 -19.79
CA VAL A 247 -4.21 -12.95 -21.05
C VAL A 247 -5.12 -13.41 -22.21
N ASN A 248 -5.40 -14.71 -22.28
CA ASN A 248 -6.17 -15.32 -23.37
C ASN A 248 -6.65 -16.74 -22.98
N ASN A 249 -7.33 -17.43 -23.91
CA ASN A 249 -7.83 -18.79 -23.72
C ASN A 249 -6.74 -19.81 -23.42
N THR A 250 -5.55 -19.70 -24.01
CA THR A 250 -4.43 -20.63 -23.76
C THR A 250 -3.95 -20.53 -22.32
N ASP A 251 -3.76 -19.30 -21.84
CA ASP A 251 -3.37 -19.00 -20.46
C ASP A 251 -4.41 -19.50 -19.44
N PHE A 252 -5.68 -19.15 -19.66
CA PHE A 252 -6.79 -19.56 -18.81
C PHE A 252 -6.94 -21.09 -18.72
N ASN A 253 -6.91 -21.78 -19.87
CA ASN A 253 -7.01 -23.23 -19.90
C ASN A 253 -5.81 -23.90 -19.21
N LYS A 254 -4.60 -23.38 -19.39
CA LYS A 254 -3.42 -23.86 -18.66
C LYS A 254 -3.63 -23.74 -17.15
N TYR A 255 -4.15 -22.60 -16.66
CA TYR A 255 -4.42 -22.41 -15.24
C TYR A 255 -5.46 -23.39 -14.69
N ILE A 256 -6.55 -23.68 -15.39
CA ILE A 256 -7.51 -24.71 -14.96
C ILE A 256 -6.79 -26.07 -14.77
N GLN A 257 -5.91 -26.43 -15.71
CA GLN A 257 -5.22 -27.71 -15.67
C GLN A 257 -4.16 -27.78 -14.57
N THR A 258 -3.34 -26.75 -14.40
CA THR A 258 -2.16 -26.79 -13.52
C THR A 258 -2.36 -26.12 -12.17
N GLY A 259 -3.40 -25.30 -12.02
CA GLY A 259 -3.67 -24.52 -10.82
C GLY A 259 -3.88 -25.41 -9.58
N LYS A 260 -3.22 -25.03 -8.48
CA LYS A 260 -3.21 -25.76 -7.21
C LYS A 260 -4.63 -26.03 -6.68
N ASN A 261 -5.50 -25.01 -6.73
CA ASN A 261 -6.85 -25.05 -6.18
C ASN A 261 -7.93 -25.34 -7.24
N GLN A 262 -7.55 -25.74 -8.46
CA GLN A 262 -8.48 -25.95 -9.59
C GLN A 262 -9.00 -27.40 -9.71
N LYS A 263 -8.83 -28.23 -8.67
CA LYS A 263 -9.26 -29.65 -8.69
C LYS A 263 -10.76 -29.81 -9.01
N LEU A 264 -11.62 -29.01 -8.38
CA LEU A 264 -13.07 -29.09 -8.61
C LEU A 264 -13.43 -28.58 -10.02
N ALA A 265 -12.80 -27.49 -10.49
CA ALA A 265 -13.00 -27.00 -11.85
C ALA A 265 -12.67 -28.08 -12.89
N ARG A 266 -11.53 -28.77 -12.76
CA ARG A 266 -11.14 -29.87 -13.65
C ARG A 266 -12.18 -30.99 -13.70
N GLU A 267 -12.73 -31.36 -12.56
CA GLU A 267 -13.77 -32.40 -12.52
C GLU A 267 -15.09 -31.92 -13.16
N ILE A 268 -15.45 -30.64 -13.05
CA ILE A 268 -16.60 -30.06 -13.75
C ILE A 268 -16.37 -30.04 -15.27
N VAL A 269 -15.18 -29.62 -15.72
CA VAL A 269 -14.82 -29.61 -17.15
C VAL A 269 -14.95 -31.01 -17.76
N LYS A 270 -14.55 -32.06 -17.05
CA LYS A 270 -14.70 -33.46 -17.51
C LYS A 270 -16.17 -33.89 -17.71
N LEU A 271 -17.15 -33.20 -17.13
CA LEU A 271 -18.57 -33.51 -17.34
C LEU A 271 -19.08 -33.04 -18.71
N PHE A 272 -18.31 -32.21 -19.42
CA PHE A 272 -18.64 -31.61 -20.71
C PHE A 272 -17.49 -31.83 -21.71
N PRO A 273 -17.22 -33.07 -22.13
CA PRO A 273 -16.00 -33.41 -22.88
C PRO A 273 -15.86 -32.66 -24.22
N ASN A 274 -16.99 -32.25 -24.81
CA ASN A 274 -17.03 -31.54 -26.09
C ASN A 274 -17.26 -30.02 -25.97
N SER A 275 -17.31 -29.48 -24.75
CA SER A 275 -17.46 -28.04 -24.51
C SER A 275 -16.24 -27.48 -23.77
N GLN A 276 -15.23 -27.06 -24.53
CA GLN A 276 -13.98 -26.56 -23.97
C GLN A 276 -14.19 -25.26 -23.16
N PRO A 277 -13.42 -25.04 -22.07
CA PRO A 277 -13.49 -23.78 -21.34
C PRO A 277 -13.08 -22.59 -22.20
N ASP A 278 -13.86 -21.52 -22.09
CA ASP A 278 -13.64 -20.27 -22.81
C ASP A 278 -13.61 -19.08 -21.84
N LEU A 279 -12.58 -18.24 -21.95
CA LEU A 279 -12.33 -17.10 -21.09
C LEU A 279 -13.37 -15.99 -21.25
N GLY A 280 -13.84 -15.72 -22.47
CA GLY A 280 -14.88 -14.70 -22.70
C GLY A 280 -16.18 -15.11 -22.04
N LEU A 281 -16.60 -16.35 -22.25
CA LEU A 281 -17.78 -16.91 -21.59
C LEU A 281 -17.58 -17.04 -20.07
N SER A 282 -16.37 -17.34 -19.60
CA SER A 282 -16.05 -17.40 -18.17
C SER A 282 -16.10 -16.02 -17.50
N LYS A 283 -15.71 -14.95 -18.21
CA LYS A 283 -15.94 -13.58 -17.74
C LYS A 283 -17.44 -13.31 -17.61
N ILE A 284 -18.22 -13.62 -18.65
CA ILE A 284 -19.69 -13.47 -18.58
C ILE A 284 -20.26 -14.27 -17.40
N ALA A 285 -19.79 -15.50 -17.17
CA ALA A 285 -20.17 -16.33 -16.03
C ALA A 285 -20.02 -15.56 -14.71
N VAL A 286 -18.83 -15.03 -14.47
CA VAL A 286 -18.49 -14.34 -13.22
C VAL A 286 -19.26 -13.03 -13.07
N TYR A 287 -19.14 -12.13 -14.05
CA TYR A 287 -19.71 -10.78 -13.97
C TYR A 287 -21.25 -10.76 -14.02
N ASN A 288 -21.89 -11.71 -14.71
CA ASN A 288 -23.34 -11.66 -14.92
C ASN A 288 -24.12 -12.69 -14.10
N TYR A 289 -23.45 -13.71 -13.54
CA TYR A 289 -24.15 -14.84 -12.93
C TYR A 289 -23.56 -15.29 -11.58
N ASP A 290 -22.55 -14.62 -11.03
CA ASP A 290 -22.01 -14.93 -9.70
C ASP A 290 -22.54 -14.04 -8.57
N HIS A 291 -23.87 -13.85 -8.52
CA HIS A 291 -24.56 -12.91 -7.62
C HIS A 291 -25.01 -13.53 -6.28
N PHE A 292 -24.21 -14.39 -5.67
CA PHE A 292 -24.52 -14.90 -4.32
C PHE A 292 -23.88 -13.98 -3.27
N ASP A 293 -24.59 -13.70 -2.16
CA ASP A 293 -24.13 -12.79 -1.08
C ASP A 293 -22.75 -13.14 -0.49
N GLU A 294 -22.28 -14.37 -0.69
CA GLU A 294 -20.96 -14.85 -0.26
C GLU A 294 -19.89 -14.88 -1.37
N SER A 295 -20.24 -14.47 -2.60
CA SER A 295 -19.29 -14.36 -3.72
C SER A 295 -18.37 -13.16 -3.54
N PHE A 296 -17.13 -13.32 -4.01
CA PHE A 296 -16.19 -12.20 -4.11
C PHE A 296 -16.57 -11.19 -5.19
N ASP A 297 -17.36 -11.61 -6.18
CA ASP A 297 -17.62 -10.85 -7.40
C ASP A 297 -19.09 -10.36 -7.49
N ALA A 298 -19.85 -10.47 -6.39
CA ALA A 298 -21.30 -10.18 -6.34
C ALA A 298 -21.69 -8.71 -6.64
N GLU A 299 -20.73 -7.78 -6.59
CA GLU A 299 -20.97 -6.34 -6.75
C GLU A 299 -20.51 -5.81 -8.13
N TRP A 300 -20.21 -6.68 -9.08
CA TRP A 300 -19.67 -6.25 -10.37
C TRP A 300 -20.77 -5.89 -11.37
N ASP A 301 -20.53 -4.84 -12.16
CA ASP A 301 -21.43 -4.48 -13.26
C ASP A 301 -21.44 -5.60 -14.31
N PRO A 302 -22.63 -5.98 -14.82
CA PRO A 302 -22.74 -7.00 -15.85
C PRO A 302 -22.04 -6.53 -17.15
N ILE A 303 -21.41 -7.47 -17.84
CA ILE A 303 -20.73 -7.24 -19.11
C ILE A 303 -21.58 -7.73 -20.29
N SER A 304 -21.26 -7.24 -21.48
CA SER A 304 -21.93 -7.66 -22.72
C SER A 304 -21.76 -9.16 -22.98
N THR A 305 -22.83 -9.81 -23.41
CA THR A 305 -22.82 -11.21 -23.88
C THR A 305 -22.54 -11.36 -25.37
N LYS A 306 -22.21 -10.25 -26.07
CA LYS A 306 -21.98 -10.26 -27.52
C LYS A 306 -20.91 -11.28 -27.90
N GLY A 307 -21.17 -12.05 -28.96
CA GLY A 307 -20.32 -13.16 -29.40
C GLY A 307 -20.72 -14.50 -28.79
N TYR A 308 -21.71 -14.52 -27.91
CA TYR A 308 -22.30 -15.73 -27.35
C TYR A 308 -23.82 -15.69 -27.42
N SER A 309 -24.41 -16.82 -27.81
CA SER A 309 -25.84 -17.06 -27.84
C SER A 309 -26.19 -18.32 -27.05
N ASP A 310 -27.49 -18.53 -26.82
CA ASP A 310 -28.00 -19.73 -26.15
C ASP A 310 -27.32 -20.01 -24.80
N ILE A 311 -27.18 -18.95 -24.00
CA ILE A 311 -26.52 -19.02 -22.70
C ILE A 311 -27.41 -19.77 -21.71
N LYS A 312 -26.93 -20.90 -21.21
CA LYS A 312 -27.57 -21.69 -20.16
C LYS A 312 -26.81 -21.52 -18.84
N THR A 313 -27.54 -21.09 -17.82
CA THR A 313 -27.08 -21.02 -16.43
C THR A 313 -27.63 -22.15 -15.58
N PHE A 314 -26.98 -22.40 -14.44
CA PHE A 314 -27.31 -23.49 -13.51
C PHE A 314 -27.47 -23.00 -12.05
N PRO A 315 -28.42 -22.08 -11.77
CA PRO A 315 -28.56 -21.46 -10.45
C PRO A 315 -28.87 -22.46 -9.33
N THR A 316 -29.62 -23.53 -9.62
CA THR A 316 -29.89 -24.60 -8.63
C THR A 316 -28.61 -25.29 -8.19
N ILE A 317 -27.70 -25.56 -9.13
CA ILE A 317 -26.42 -26.21 -8.88
C ILE A 317 -25.50 -25.27 -8.09
N GLN A 318 -25.41 -24.01 -8.52
CA GLN A 318 -24.63 -22.99 -7.82
C GLN A 318 -25.10 -22.84 -6.37
N LYS A 319 -26.41 -22.62 -6.14
CA LYS A 319 -26.99 -22.54 -4.78
C LYS A 319 -26.66 -23.78 -3.93
N TRP A 320 -26.73 -24.97 -4.52
CA TRP A 320 -26.38 -26.20 -3.83
C TRP A 320 -24.87 -26.27 -3.48
N LEU A 321 -23.99 -25.82 -4.37
CA LEU A 321 -22.54 -25.76 -4.12
C LEU A 321 -22.18 -24.81 -2.99
N TYR A 322 -22.84 -23.64 -2.90
CA TYR A 322 -22.68 -22.71 -1.78
C TYR A 322 -23.11 -23.36 -0.46
N ALA A 323 -24.29 -23.98 -0.41
CA ALA A 323 -24.78 -24.71 0.77
C ALA A 323 -23.87 -25.88 1.17
N ASN A 324 -23.08 -26.42 0.23
CA ASN A 324 -22.16 -27.53 0.44
C ASN A 324 -20.69 -27.10 0.33
N ARG A 325 -20.36 -25.84 0.60
CA ARG A 325 -18.99 -25.30 0.44
C ARG A 325 -17.91 -26.05 1.21
N ASN A 326 -18.26 -26.67 2.33
CA ASN A 326 -17.35 -27.47 3.17
C ASN A 326 -17.28 -28.95 2.76
N ALA A 327 -18.13 -29.40 1.84
CA ALA A 327 -18.14 -30.78 1.38
C ALA A 327 -16.91 -31.11 0.51
N SER A 328 -16.58 -32.40 0.45
CA SER A 328 -15.51 -32.92 -0.40
C SER A 328 -15.80 -32.67 -1.89
N ASN A 329 -14.75 -32.62 -2.72
CA ASN A 329 -14.94 -32.49 -4.16
C ASN A 329 -15.75 -33.67 -4.76
N ALA A 330 -15.59 -34.89 -4.23
CA ALA A 330 -16.35 -36.05 -4.67
C ALA A 330 -17.85 -35.87 -4.40
N THR A 331 -18.20 -35.42 -3.19
CA THR A 331 -19.59 -35.08 -2.82
C THR A 331 -20.14 -33.99 -3.73
N LYS A 332 -19.35 -32.93 -3.97
CA LYS A 332 -19.75 -31.82 -4.86
C LYS A 332 -20.04 -32.29 -6.28
N ILE A 333 -19.16 -33.12 -6.85
CA ILE A 333 -19.33 -33.66 -8.21
C ILE A 333 -20.52 -34.62 -8.30
N ALA A 334 -20.77 -35.45 -7.29
CA ALA A 334 -21.96 -36.28 -7.25
C ALA A 334 -23.25 -35.45 -7.24
N GLY A 335 -23.28 -34.38 -6.44
CA GLY A 335 -24.40 -33.43 -6.40
C GLY A 335 -24.60 -32.71 -7.73
N ILE A 336 -23.52 -32.21 -8.35
CA ILE A 336 -23.56 -31.58 -9.68
C ILE A 336 -24.14 -32.54 -10.71
N LYS A 337 -23.67 -33.80 -10.79
CA LYS A 337 -24.19 -34.80 -11.74
C LYS A 337 -25.69 -35.05 -11.55
N LYS A 338 -26.14 -35.22 -10.28
CA LYS A 338 -27.55 -35.45 -9.95
C LYS A 338 -28.43 -34.28 -10.41
N LEU A 339 -28.00 -33.05 -10.13
CA LEU A 339 -28.75 -31.85 -10.47
C LEU A 339 -28.73 -31.55 -11.98
N LEU A 340 -27.60 -31.77 -12.66
CA LEU A 340 -27.53 -31.68 -14.13
C LEU A 340 -28.53 -32.64 -14.78
N ASN A 341 -28.59 -33.90 -14.32
CA ASN A 341 -29.56 -34.88 -14.83
C ASN A 341 -31.01 -34.42 -14.57
N LYS A 342 -31.30 -33.85 -13.40
CA LYS A 342 -32.63 -33.31 -13.07
C LYS A 342 -33.02 -32.13 -13.98
N GLU A 343 -32.06 -31.31 -14.39
CA GLU A 343 -32.27 -30.23 -15.36
C GLU A 343 -32.23 -30.71 -16.84
N GLY A 344 -32.21 -32.02 -17.07
CA GLY A 344 -32.23 -32.62 -18.42
C GLY A 344 -30.87 -32.63 -19.12
N TYR A 345 -29.78 -32.26 -18.44
CA TYR A 345 -28.40 -32.36 -18.93
C TYR A 345 -27.80 -33.69 -18.52
N THR A 346 -28.33 -34.79 -19.08
CA THR A 346 -27.80 -36.15 -18.90
C THR A 346 -26.37 -36.27 -19.43
N ALA A 347 -25.67 -37.36 -19.10
CA ALA A 347 -24.33 -37.62 -19.65
C ALA A 347 -24.32 -37.55 -21.19
N SER A 348 -25.20 -38.31 -21.84
CA SER A 348 -25.32 -38.31 -23.30
C SER A 348 -25.63 -36.92 -23.88
N LYS A 349 -26.47 -36.10 -23.22
CA LYS A 349 -26.73 -34.74 -23.68
C LYS A 349 -25.47 -33.88 -23.60
N ARG A 350 -24.72 -33.96 -22.49
CA ARG A 350 -23.48 -33.18 -22.31
C ARG A 350 -22.39 -33.61 -23.29
N ASP A 351 -22.32 -34.91 -23.58
CA ASP A 351 -21.39 -35.45 -24.58
C ASP A 351 -21.75 -34.95 -26.00
N ALA A 352 -23.02 -34.67 -26.30
CA ALA A 352 -23.44 -34.14 -27.60
C ALA A 352 -23.21 -32.63 -27.81
N LEU A 353 -22.70 -31.87 -26.82
CA LEU A 353 -22.58 -30.40 -26.87
C LEU A 353 -21.35 -29.87 -27.62
N SER A 354 -21.08 -30.34 -28.84
CA SER A 354 -19.89 -29.95 -29.64
C SER A 354 -19.88 -28.49 -30.11
N GLY A 355 -21.05 -27.84 -30.19
CA GLY A 355 -21.19 -26.43 -30.56
C GLY A 355 -21.14 -25.43 -29.40
N TYR A 356 -21.03 -25.92 -28.15
CA TYR A 356 -21.04 -25.07 -26.96
C TYR A 356 -19.63 -24.91 -26.37
N LYS A 357 -19.43 -23.79 -25.68
CA LYS A 357 -18.30 -23.55 -24.79
C LYS A 357 -18.77 -23.56 -23.34
N LEU A 358 -17.82 -23.81 -22.43
CA LEU A 358 -18.03 -23.76 -21.00
C LEU A 358 -17.44 -22.46 -20.45
N GLY A 359 -18.29 -21.59 -19.89
CA GLY A 359 -17.83 -20.51 -19.02
C GLY A 359 -17.70 -21.07 -17.61
N ILE A 360 -16.58 -20.86 -16.92
CA ILE A 360 -16.34 -21.41 -15.60
C ILE A 360 -15.37 -20.57 -14.77
N GLN A 361 -15.71 -20.31 -13.51
CA GLN A 361 -14.72 -19.96 -12.49
C GLN A 361 -15.12 -20.62 -11.17
N ILE A 362 -14.19 -21.38 -10.60
CA ILE A 362 -14.40 -22.07 -9.33
C ILE A 362 -13.35 -21.60 -8.32
N VAL A 363 -13.81 -20.86 -7.31
CA VAL A 363 -13.07 -20.54 -6.09
C VAL A 363 -13.61 -21.45 -5.00
N ASN A 364 -12.94 -22.59 -4.81
CA ASN A 364 -13.43 -23.62 -3.90
C ASN A 364 -12.86 -23.43 -2.49
N ASN A 365 -13.51 -22.55 -1.72
CA ASN A 365 -13.24 -22.36 -0.30
C ASN A 365 -11.77 -21.98 -0.05
N ILE A 366 -11.24 -20.97 -0.73
CA ILE A 366 -9.82 -20.58 -0.66
C ILE A 366 -9.63 -19.57 0.48
N SER A 367 -8.63 -19.75 1.34
CA SER A 367 -8.32 -18.76 2.39
C SER A 367 -7.77 -17.47 1.79
N PHE A 368 -8.33 -16.33 2.18
CA PHE A 368 -7.82 -15.00 1.86
C PHE A 368 -7.47 -14.23 3.13
N ASN A 369 -6.44 -13.40 3.05
CA ASN A 369 -6.03 -12.51 4.12
C ASN A 369 -6.14 -11.04 3.64
N TYR A 370 -7.24 -10.38 4.01
CA TYR A 370 -7.47 -8.94 3.80
C TYR A 370 -7.45 -8.20 5.14
N PRO A 371 -6.26 -7.82 5.65
CA PRO A 371 -6.14 -7.20 6.97
C PRO A 371 -6.66 -5.76 7.02
N GLU A 372 -6.95 -5.13 5.87
CA GLU A 372 -7.48 -3.75 5.81
C GLU A 372 -8.99 -3.68 6.07
N HIS A 373 -9.69 -4.82 6.02
CA HIS A 373 -11.12 -4.92 6.29
C HIS A 373 -11.44 -5.83 7.49
N ASP A 374 -10.43 -6.27 8.25
CA ASP A 374 -10.55 -7.34 9.27
C ASP A 374 -11.27 -8.61 8.72
N MET A 375 -11.23 -8.81 7.40
CA MET A 375 -11.84 -9.96 6.74
C MET A 375 -10.83 -11.08 6.62
N PHE A 376 -10.68 -11.84 7.69
CA PHE A 376 -10.13 -13.20 7.62
C PHE A 376 -11.25 -14.14 7.21
N GLY A 377 -11.19 -14.64 5.98
CA GLY A 377 -12.29 -15.43 5.44
C GLY A 377 -11.84 -16.41 4.37
N ARG A 378 -12.68 -17.41 4.14
CA ARG A 378 -12.54 -18.29 3.00
C ARG A 378 -13.50 -17.79 1.93
N LYS A 379 -12.99 -17.55 0.73
CA LYS A 379 -13.82 -17.11 -0.40
C LYS A 379 -14.33 -18.31 -1.18
N VAL A 380 -15.56 -18.16 -1.64
CA VAL A 380 -16.25 -19.15 -2.46
C VAL A 380 -16.85 -18.45 -3.68
N SER A 381 -16.69 -19.08 -4.84
CA SER A 381 -17.33 -18.71 -6.09
C SER A 381 -17.50 -20.00 -6.90
N TYR A 382 -18.71 -20.26 -7.36
CA TYR A 382 -19.07 -21.54 -7.98
C TYR A 382 -19.89 -21.33 -9.25
N THR A 383 -19.31 -20.66 -10.24
CA THR A 383 -20.07 -20.35 -11.45
C THR A 383 -19.59 -21.18 -12.63
N PHE A 384 -20.53 -21.80 -13.32
CA PHE A 384 -20.33 -22.29 -14.67
C PHE A 384 -21.61 -22.15 -15.50
N ILE A 385 -21.44 -21.90 -16.79
CA ILE A 385 -22.51 -21.69 -17.77
C ILE A 385 -22.11 -22.34 -19.10
N LEU A 386 -23.10 -22.66 -19.94
CA LEU A 386 -22.88 -23.04 -21.33
C LEU A 386 -23.29 -21.90 -22.26
N GLY A 387 -22.68 -21.81 -23.43
CA GLY A 387 -23.11 -20.88 -24.48
C GLY A 387 -22.54 -21.29 -25.83
N LYS A 388 -23.23 -20.98 -26.92
CA LYS A 388 -22.71 -21.13 -28.28
C LYS A 388 -21.91 -19.90 -28.66
N VAL A 389 -20.82 -20.10 -29.40
CA VAL A 389 -20.10 -18.98 -30.01
C VAL A 389 -20.89 -18.55 -31.24
N ASP A 390 -21.16 -17.25 -31.35
CA ASP A 390 -21.82 -16.71 -32.54
C ASP A 390 -20.90 -16.90 -33.75
N ASN A 391 -21.42 -17.49 -34.84
CA ASN A 391 -20.67 -17.54 -36.09
C ASN A 391 -20.50 -16.10 -36.59
N SER A 392 -19.24 -15.66 -36.72
CA SER A 392 -18.87 -14.32 -37.21
C SER A 392 -19.11 -14.18 -38.70
#